data_AF-A0A6P7EYQ8-F1
#
_entry.id   AF-A0A6P7EYQ8-F1
#
_cell.length_a   1.000
_cell.length_b   1.000
_cell.length_c   1.000
_cell.angle_alpha   90.00
_cell.angle_beta   90.00
_cell.angle_gamma   90.00
#
_symmetry.space_group_name_H-M   'P 1'
#
loop_
_entity.id
_entity.type
_entity.pdbx_description
1 polymer ?
#
loop_
_entity_poly.entity_id
_entity_poly.type
_entity_poly.pdbx_seq_one_letter_code
_entity_poly.pdbx_strand_id
1 'polypeptide(L)'
;MARIILLSIVLSIIYSSDAFSGGAPPTVCDDMTPVHLVGPKTSKLPYNVTVDRSEVKGGEIVEISIQGSYKGVLVEVRNGKKAAGTFIVSSDDRFVKTIDCHGSKKNALTHKNSFTKKDKTFKWKAPRTPGKYTVM
;
A
#
# COMPACT_ATOMS: atom_id res chain seq x y z
N MET A 1 -9.86 -48.64 6.92
CA MET A 1 -10.66 -47.48 7.37
C MET A 1 -9.79 -46.36 7.97
N ALA A 2 -8.86 -46.66 8.90
CA ALA A 2 -7.95 -45.65 9.49
C ALA A 2 -7.05 -44.88 8.49
N ARG A 3 -6.61 -45.53 7.39
CA ARG A 3 -5.78 -44.90 6.34
C ARG A 3 -6.52 -43.84 5.51
N ILE A 4 -7.84 -43.96 5.37
CA ILE A 4 -8.66 -42.99 4.61
C ILE A 4 -8.90 -41.76 5.46
N ILE A 5 -9.13 -41.95 6.77
CA ILE A 5 -9.33 -40.86 7.75
C ILE A 5 -8.07 -39.99 7.88
N LEU A 6 -6.87 -40.59 7.83
CA LEU A 6 -5.61 -39.83 7.87
C LEU A 6 -5.42 -38.93 6.63
N LEU A 7 -5.85 -39.38 5.44
CA LEU A 7 -5.77 -38.59 4.22
C LEU A 7 -6.76 -37.40 4.23
N SER A 8 -7.94 -37.58 4.84
CA SER A 8 -8.97 -36.54 4.95
C SER A 8 -8.55 -35.38 5.86
N ILE A 9 -7.77 -35.67 6.92
CA ILE A 9 -7.28 -34.64 7.85
C ILE A 9 -6.17 -33.79 7.22
N VAL A 10 -5.31 -34.40 6.39
CA VAL A 10 -4.22 -33.68 5.69
C VAL A 10 -4.75 -32.73 4.61
N LEU A 11 -5.92 -33.03 4.01
CA LEU A 11 -6.52 -32.19 2.96
C LEU A 11 -7.35 -31.00 3.47
N SER A 12 -7.54 -30.89 4.80
CA SER A 12 -8.45 -29.89 5.40
C SER A 12 -7.76 -28.58 5.80
N ILE A 13 -6.46 -28.41 5.54
CA ILE A 13 -5.76 -27.12 5.71
C ILE A 13 -5.99 -26.27 4.45
N ILE A 14 -7.25 -26.03 4.11
CA ILE A 14 -7.60 -24.96 3.17
C ILE A 14 -7.45 -23.69 4.00
N TYR A 15 -6.29 -23.04 3.87
CA TYR A 15 -6.07 -21.69 4.39
C TYR A 15 -7.19 -20.80 3.86
N SER A 16 -8.16 -20.47 4.72
CA SER A 16 -9.13 -19.43 4.43
C SER A 16 -8.35 -18.13 4.28
N SER A 17 -8.19 -17.67 3.04
CA SER A 17 -7.69 -16.34 2.76
C SER A 17 -8.77 -15.35 3.18
N ASP A 18 -8.71 -14.88 4.41
CA ASP A 18 -9.59 -13.79 4.85
C ASP A 18 -9.30 -12.56 3.97
N ALA A 19 -10.26 -12.22 3.11
CA ALA A 19 -10.23 -11.00 2.31
C ALA A 19 -10.57 -9.80 3.21
N PHE A 20 -9.66 -9.44 4.11
CA PHE A 20 -9.84 -8.29 4.97
C PHE A 20 -9.84 -7.00 4.13
N SER A 21 -10.95 -6.26 4.20
CA SER A 21 -11.14 -4.91 3.65
C SER A 21 -10.14 -3.86 4.21
N GLY A 22 -9.25 -4.30 5.12
CA GLY A 22 -8.45 -3.47 6.01
C GLY A 22 -7.10 -3.02 5.47
N GLY A 23 -6.82 -3.07 4.16
CA GLY A 23 -5.55 -2.59 3.60
C GLY A 23 -4.53 -3.68 3.28
N ALA A 24 -3.48 -3.29 2.56
CA ALA A 24 -2.37 -4.16 2.22
C ALA A 24 -1.51 -4.52 3.45
N PRO A 25 -1.04 -5.77 3.58
CA PRO A 25 -0.12 -6.16 4.64
C PRO A 25 1.32 -5.70 4.37
N PRO A 26 2.18 -5.55 5.39
CA PRO A 26 3.60 -5.24 5.20
C PRO A 26 4.38 -6.23 4.33
N THR A 27 3.88 -7.45 4.14
CA THR A 27 4.56 -8.49 3.34
C THR A 27 4.59 -8.19 1.84
N VAL A 28 3.76 -7.25 1.35
CA VAL A 28 3.76 -6.84 -0.07
C VAL A 28 4.62 -5.61 -0.35
N CYS A 29 5.38 -5.10 0.63
CA CYS A 29 6.19 -3.90 0.45
C CYS A 29 7.31 -4.07 -0.60
N ASP A 30 7.71 -5.30 -0.95
CA ASP A 30 8.79 -5.52 -1.91
C ASP A 30 8.28 -5.41 -3.35
N ASP A 31 7.22 -6.12 -3.70
CA ASP A 31 6.69 -6.21 -5.06
C ASP A 31 5.44 -5.36 -5.32
N MET A 32 4.82 -4.81 -4.26
CA MET A 32 3.52 -4.11 -4.30
C MET A 32 2.42 -4.88 -5.04
N THR A 33 2.55 -6.20 -5.11
CA THR A 33 1.64 -7.06 -5.85
C THR A 33 0.38 -7.27 -5.03
N PRO A 34 -0.80 -6.90 -5.54
CA PRO A 34 -2.05 -7.21 -4.85
C PRO A 34 -2.22 -8.72 -4.74
N VAL A 35 -2.33 -9.22 -3.51
CA VAL A 35 -2.59 -10.64 -3.26
C VAL A 35 -4.10 -10.86 -3.27
N HIS A 36 -4.67 -10.89 -4.46
CA HIS A 36 -6.07 -11.22 -4.73
C HIS A 36 -6.18 -12.21 -5.88
N LEU A 37 -7.35 -12.84 -6.05
CA LEU A 37 -7.63 -13.81 -7.13
C LEU A 37 -7.62 -13.21 -8.55
N VAL A 38 -7.41 -11.90 -8.66
CA VAL A 38 -7.37 -11.18 -9.94
C VAL A 38 -5.98 -10.61 -10.15
N GLY A 39 -5.41 -10.89 -11.32
CA GLY A 39 -4.11 -10.36 -11.71
C GLY A 39 -4.10 -8.83 -11.82
N PRO A 40 -2.91 -8.22 -11.82
CA PRO A 40 -2.77 -6.77 -12.02
C PRO A 40 -3.42 -6.35 -13.34
N LYS A 41 -4.13 -5.22 -13.33
CA LYS A 41 -4.66 -4.65 -14.56
C LYS A 41 -3.51 -4.19 -15.46
N THR A 42 -3.53 -4.62 -16.72
CA THR A 42 -2.60 -4.18 -17.78
C THR A 42 -3.17 -3.01 -18.62
N SER A 43 -4.48 -2.73 -18.50
CA SER A 43 -5.12 -1.58 -19.14
C SER A 43 -4.72 -0.28 -18.46
N LYS A 44 -4.83 0.86 -19.17
CA LYS A 44 -4.63 2.20 -18.60
C LYS A 44 -5.34 2.34 -17.26
N LEU A 45 -4.59 2.76 -16.25
CA LEU A 45 -5.12 2.94 -14.90
C LEU A 45 -6.21 4.02 -14.91
N PRO A 46 -7.34 3.83 -14.21
CA PRO A 46 -8.42 4.80 -14.15
C PRO A 46 -8.12 5.98 -13.21
N TYR A 47 -6.86 6.16 -12.84
CA TYR A 47 -6.40 7.21 -11.94
C TYR A 47 -5.11 7.85 -12.45
N ASN A 48 -4.92 9.11 -12.06
CA ASN A 48 -3.72 9.89 -12.34
C ASN A 48 -3.03 10.23 -11.02
N VAL A 49 -1.71 10.01 -10.95
CA VAL A 49 -0.90 10.32 -9.77
C VAL A 49 -0.03 11.53 -10.08
N THR A 50 -0.15 12.58 -9.28
CA THR A 50 0.65 13.80 -9.43
C THR A 50 1.31 14.17 -8.10
N VAL A 51 2.41 14.90 -8.21
CA VAL A 51 3.11 15.52 -7.08
C VAL A 51 3.13 17.03 -7.27
N ASP A 52 3.08 17.78 -6.17
CA ASP A 52 3.14 19.24 -6.21
C ASP A 52 4.54 19.79 -6.55
N ARG A 53 5.59 18.97 -6.38
CA ARG A 53 6.98 19.31 -6.70
C ARG A 53 7.82 18.08 -7.04
N SER A 54 8.81 18.26 -7.92
CA SER A 54 9.76 17.21 -8.33
C SER A 54 11.07 17.22 -7.53
N GLU A 55 11.36 18.31 -6.84
CA GLU A 55 12.54 18.47 -5.98
C GLU A 55 12.10 18.87 -4.57
N VAL A 56 12.74 18.29 -3.57
CA VAL A 56 12.35 18.43 -2.17
C VAL A 56 13.59 18.44 -1.28
N LYS A 57 13.64 19.36 -0.32
CA LYS A 57 14.69 19.38 0.70
C LYS A 57 14.35 18.39 1.81
N GLY A 58 15.38 17.93 2.52
CA GLY A 58 15.17 16.97 3.59
C GLY A 58 14.21 17.48 4.67
N GLY A 59 13.17 16.69 4.97
CA GLY A 59 12.15 17.03 5.97
C GLY A 59 10.98 17.87 5.46
N GLU A 60 10.99 18.33 4.21
CA GLU A 60 9.85 19.03 3.61
C GLU A 60 8.67 18.07 3.35
N ILE A 61 7.48 18.65 3.20
CA ILE A 61 6.24 17.94 2.90
C ILE A 61 5.94 18.08 1.41
N VAL A 62 5.66 16.95 0.77
CA VAL A 62 5.18 16.82 -0.61
C VAL A 62 3.74 16.35 -0.57
N GLU A 63 2.93 16.92 -1.45
CA GLU A 63 1.54 16.50 -1.65
C GLU A 63 1.46 15.57 -2.86
N ILE A 64 0.99 14.34 -2.61
CA ILE A 64 0.78 13.30 -3.62
C ILE A 64 -0.73 13.20 -3.86
N SER A 65 -1.18 13.56 -5.06
CA SER A 65 -2.59 13.54 -5.43
C SER A 65 -2.91 12.35 -6.33
N ILE A 66 -3.92 11.56 -5.96
CA ILE A 66 -4.47 10.48 -6.76
C ILE A 66 -5.86 10.90 -7.21
N GLN A 67 -5.97 11.31 -8.47
CA GLN A 67 -7.22 11.69 -9.12
C GLN A 67 -7.87 10.46 -9.75
N GLY A 68 -9.15 10.24 -9.50
CA GLY A 68 -9.90 9.08 -9.96
C GLY A 68 -10.71 8.41 -8.86
N SER A 69 -11.36 7.30 -9.20
CA SER A 69 -12.22 6.52 -8.29
C SER A 69 -11.59 5.16 -8.03
N TYR A 70 -11.32 4.85 -6.76
CA TYR A 70 -10.64 3.62 -6.35
C TYR A 70 -11.08 3.15 -4.96
N LYS A 71 -11.00 1.84 -4.71
CA LYS A 71 -11.34 1.23 -3.40
C LYS A 71 -10.08 0.90 -2.61
N GLY A 72 -9.10 0.28 -3.26
CA GLY A 72 -7.81 -0.06 -2.70
C GLY A 72 -6.72 0.90 -3.17
N VAL A 73 -5.71 1.08 -2.32
CA VAL A 73 -4.47 1.77 -2.67
C VAL A 73 -3.35 1.20 -1.81
N LEU A 74 -2.15 1.12 -2.36
CA LEU A 74 -0.88 1.03 -1.65
C LEU A 74 0.03 2.06 -2.30
N VAL A 75 0.55 3.01 -1.52
CA VAL A 75 1.44 4.07 -2.00
C VAL A 75 2.74 3.99 -1.23
N GLU A 76 3.85 4.00 -1.97
CA GLU A 76 5.19 4.14 -1.44
C GLU A 76 5.89 5.33 -2.10
N VAL A 77 6.82 5.95 -1.38
CA VAL A 77 7.82 6.82 -2.01
C VAL A 77 9.15 6.14 -1.83
N ARG A 78 9.73 5.63 -2.91
CA ARG A 78 10.93 4.79 -2.85
C ARG A 78 12.20 5.58 -3.09
N ASN A 79 13.25 5.24 -2.34
CA ASN A 79 14.63 5.53 -2.70
C ASN A 79 15.30 4.20 -3.10
N GLY A 80 15.49 4.01 -4.40
CA GLY A 80 15.86 2.71 -4.96
C GLY A 80 14.74 1.68 -4.77
N LYS A 81 15.03 0.58 -4.06
CA LYS A 81 14.06 -0.51 -3.80
C LYS A 81 13.29 -0.37 -2.49
N LYS A 82 13.62 0.61 -1.65
CA LYS A 82 13.06 0.72 -0.29
C LYS A 82 12.12 1.91 -0.19
N ALA A 83 11.00 1.71 0.49
CA ALA A 83 10.10 2.77 0.91
C ALA A 83 10.81 3.72 1.88
N ALA A 84 10.64 5.01 1.66
CA ALA A 84 11.35 6.08 2.36
C ALA A 84 10.37 7.17 2.83
N GLY A 85 10.83 7.96 3.79
CA GLY A 85 10.07 9.07 4.35
C GLY A 85 8.93 8.60 5.23
N THR A 86 7.93 9.46 5.40
CA THR A 86 6.82 9.19 6.33
C THR A 86 5.54 9.83 5.84
N PHE A 87 4.46 9.06 5.74
CA PHE A 87 3.14 9.60 5.47
C PHE A 87 2.53 10.21 6.73
N ILE A 88 1.89 11.37 6.55
CA ILE A 88 1.18 12.09 7.60
C ILE A 88 -0.31 11.80 7.43
N VAL A 89 -0.80 10.82 8.17
CA VAL A 89 -2.21 10.40 8.20
C VAL A 89 -2.72 10.52 9.62
N SER A 90 -3.88 11.15 9.80
CA SER A 90 -4.51 11.28 11.10
C SER A 90 -5.01 9.92 11.61
N SER A 91 -4.97 9.69 12.91
CA SER A 91 -5.41 8.42 13.51
C SER A 91 -6.91 8.15 13.32
N ASP A 92 -7.71 9.21 13.21
CA ASP A 92 -9.15 9.19 12.95
C ASP A 92 -9.50 9.15 11.46
N ASP A 93 -8.50 9.12 10.55
CA ASP A 93 -8.77 8.98 9.13
C ASP A 93 -9.57 7.70 8.88
N ARG A 94 -10.69 7.88 8.16
CA ARG A 94 -11.66 6.81 7.90
C ARG A 94 -11.33 5.99 6.67
N PHE A 95 -10.47 6.47 5.78
CA PHE A 95 -10.26 5.89 4.45
C PHE A 95 -8.91 5.24 4.27
N VAL A 96 -7.87 5.80 4.90
CA VAL A 96 -6.49 5.36 4.75
C VAL A 96 -5.79 5.22 6.09
N LYS A 97 -4.72 4.45 6.10
CA LYS A 97 -3.81 4.28 7.23
C LYS A 97 -2.40 4.10 6.71
N THR A 98 -1.43 4.17 7.62
CA THR A 98 -0.03 3.89 7.29
C THR A 98 0.34 2.46 7.67
N ILE A 99 1.32 1.91 6.97
CA ILE A 99 1.99 0.64 7.30
C ILE A 99 3.50 0.84 7.32
N ASP A 100 4.20 -0.12 7.90
CA ASP A 100 5.65 -0.11 8.05
C ASP A 100 6.27 -1.03 7.00
N CYS A 101 7.06 -0.46 6.10
CA CYS A 101 7.78 -1.17 5.04
C CYS A 101 9.28 -1.11 5.28
N HIS A 102 9.99 -2.17 4.92
CA HIS A 102 11.47 -2.23 4.96
C HIS A 102 12.10 -1.81 6.31
N GLY A 103 11.41 -2.12 7.42
CA GLY A 103 11.85 -1.82 8.79
C GLY A 103 11.67 -0.37 9.24
N SER A 104 11.07 0.50 8.43
CA SER A 104 10.83 1.90 8.78
C SER A 104 9.35 2.18 9.05
N LYS A 105 9.08 3.19 9.89
CA LYS A 105 7.72 3.47 10.38
C LYS A 105 6.93 4.37 9.44
N LYS A 106 5.67 4.01 9.18
CA LYS A 106 4.69 4.81 8.45
C LYS A 106 5.17 5.31 7.08
N ASN A 107 6.06 4.58 6.42
CA ASN A 107 6.67 4.95 5.13
C ASN A 107 5.88 4.42 3.92
N ALA A 108 4.76 3.75 4.16
CA ALA A 108 3.78 3.40 3.15
C ALA A 108 2.36 3.73 3.62
N LEU A 109 1.46 3.96 2.67
CA LEU A 109 0.06 4.28 2.90
C LEU A 109 -0.83 3.25 2.21
N THR A 110 -1.85 2.77 2.91
CA THR A 110 -2.85 1.87 2.34
C THR A 110 -4.26 2.23 2.75
N HIS A 111 -5.25 1.65 2.09
CA HIS A 111 -6.66 1.81 2.45
C HIS A 111 -6.99 1.18 3.81
N LYS A 112 -7.97 1.74 4.52
CA LYS A 112 -8.47 1.23 5.82
C LYS A 112 -9.78 0.45 5.67
N ASN A 113 -10.50 0.66 4.57
CA ASN A 113 -11.73 -0.01 4.20
C ASN A 113 -11.92 -0.01 2.67
N SER A 114 -12.92 -0.76 2.23
CA SER A 114 -13.38 -0.92 0.85
C SER A 114 -14.28 0.22 0.35
N PHE A 115 -14.49 1.28 1.14
CA PHE A 115 -15.26 2.43 0.66
C PHE A 115 -14.51 3.13 -0.47
N THR A 116 -15.28 3.50 -1.50
CA THR A 116 -14.78 4.21 -2.67
C THR A 116 -14.22 5.56 -2.23
N LYS A 117 -12.98 5.79 -2.64
CA LYS A 117 -12.27 7.06 -2.52
C LYS A 117 -12.36 7.74 -3.88
N LYS A 118 -12.63 9.04 -3.85
CA LYS A 118 -12.50 9.94 -5.00
C LYS A 118 -11.42 10.94 -4.65
N ASP A 119 -10.62 11.32 -5.63
CA ASP A 119 -9.64 12.43 -5.61
C ASP A 119 -9.08 12.71 -4.21
N LYS A 120 -7.97 12.06 -3.87
CA LYS A 120 -7.33 12.24 -2.56
C LYS A 120 -5.93 12.80 -2.72
N THR A 121 -5.59 13.69 -1.80
CA THR A 121 -4.24 14.20 -1.62
C THR A 121 -3.68 13.67 -0.31
N PHE A 122 -2.47 13.12 -0.38
CA PHE A 122 -1.74 12.58 0.76
C PHE A 122 -0.50 13.41 1.02
N LYS A 123 -0.17 13.60 2.30
CA LYS A 123 1.02 14.31 2.72
C LYS A 123 2.13 13.32 3.03
N TRP A 124 3.26 13.48 2.36
CA TRP A 124 4.46 12.69 2.59
C TRP A 124 5.61 13.61 3.01
N LYS A 125 6.31 13.25 4.09
CA LYS A 125 7.46 13.97 4.60
C LYS A 125 8.74 13.31 4.11
N ALA A 126 9.58 14.07 3.43
CA ALA A 126 10.86 13.59 2.92
C ALA A 126 11.83 13.24 4.06
N PRO A 127 12.65 12.17 3.92
CA PRO A 127 13.78 11.93 4.81
C PRO A 127 14.73 13.12 4.84
N ARG A 128 15.50 13.27 5.92
CA ARG A 128 16.58 14.27 5.98
C ARG A 128 17.76 13.93 5.07
N THR A 129 17.91 12.65 4.72
CA THR A 129 18.97 12.18 3.83
C THR A 129 18.67 12.54 2.38
N PRO A 130 19.64 13.06 1.62
CA PRO A 130 19.51 13.19 0.17
C PRO A 130 19.19 11.86 -0.50
N GLY A 131 18.43 11.90 -1.58
CA GLY A 131 18.05 10.70 -2.32
C GLY A 131 17.23 11.03 -3.56
N LYS A 132 17.09 10.03 -4.44
CA LYS A 132 16.17 10.10 -5.58
C LYS A 132 14.89 9.37 -5.19
N TYR A 133 13.81 10.13 -5.07
CA TYR A 133 12.53 9.64 -4.59
C TYR A 133 11.56 9.45 -5.76
N THR A 134 10.94 8.27 -5.83
CA THR A 134 9.95 7.92 -6.86
C THR A 134 8.67 7.47 -6.18
N VAL A 135 7.54 8.08 -6.54
CA VAL A 135 6.22 7.63 -6.10
C VAL A 135 5.88 6.33 -6.82
N MET A 136 5.47 5.31 -6.05
CA MET A 136 4.97 4.02 -6.54
C MET A 136 3.58 3.74 -6.00
#